data_AF-A0A1T5AIH0-F1
#
_entry.id   AF-A0A1T5AIH0-F1
#
_cell.length_a   1.000
_cell.length_b   1.000
_cell.length_c   1.000
_cell.angle_alpha   90.00
_cell.angle_beta   90.00
_cell.angle_gamma   90.00
#
_symmetry.space_group_name_H-M   'P 1'
#
loop_
_entity.id
_entity.type
_entity.pdbx_description
1 polymer ?
#
loop_
_entity_poly.entity_id
_entity_poly.type
_entity_poly.pdbx_seq_one_letter_code
_entity_poly.pdbx_strand_id
1 'polypeptide(L)' 'MRKVLFIIGMVLALITIVNSFFTMGDTRPFFGFEMNIWVYRLIWLGLFSIILKGYLKESKKFK' A
#
# COMPACT_ATOMS: atom_id res chain seq x y z
N MET A 1 2.77 11.49 17.05
CA MET A 1 3.36 11.53 15.69
C MET A 1 3.33 10.18 14.94
N ARG A 2 3.58 9.04 15.59
CA ARG A 2 3.64 7.71 14.93
C ARG A 2 2.33 7.26 14.22
N LYS A 3 1.15 7.60 14.77
CA LYS A 3 -0.16 7.33 14.15
C LYS A 3 -0.36 8.07 12.81
N VAL A 4 0.15 9.31 12.70
CA VAL A 4 0.04 10.14 11.49
C VAL A 4 0.84 9.53 10.34
N LEU A 5 2.05 9.01 10.64
CA LEU A 5 2.87 8.30 9.65
C LEU A 5 2.17 7.05 9.09
N PHE A 6 1.49 6.28 9.95
CA PHE A 6 0.71 5.12 9.50
C PHE A 6 -0.48 5.52 8.61
N ILE A 7 -1.18 6.61 8.96
CA ILE A 7 -2.31 7.12 8.18
C ILE A 7 -1.84 7.61 6.81
N ILE A 8 -0.76 8.40 6.75
CA ILE A 8 -0.18 8.90 5.49
C ILE A 8 0.25 7.73 4.60
N GLY A 9 0.95 6.73 5.17
CA GLY A 9 1.37 5.54 4.43
C GLY A 9 0.19 4.72 3.90
N MET A 10 -0.90 4.60 4.66
CA MET A 10 -2.13 3.95 4.20
C MET A 10 -2.77 4.69 3.05
N VAL A 11 -2.92 6.01 3.15
CA VAL A 11 -3.57 6.83 2.11
C VAL A 11 -2.77 6.75 0.80
N LEU A 12 -1.44 6.86 0.87
CA LEU A 12 -0.58 6.70 -0.30
C LEU A 12 -0.73 5.33 -0.95
N ALA A 13 -0.74 4.26 -0.15
CA ALA A 13 -0.93 2.89 -0.64
C ALA A 13 -2.31 2.69 -1.30
N LEU A 14 -3.37 3.24 -0.71
CA LEU A 14 -4.71 3.20 -1.26
C LEU A 14 -4.78 3.92 -2.61
N ILE A 15 -4.23 5.14 -2.70
CA ILE A 15 -4.21 5.90 -3.95
C ILE A 15 -3.43 5.16 -5.04
N THR A 16 -2.29 4.55 -4.71
CA THR A 16 -1.51 3.77 -5.69
C THR A 16 -2.24 2.54 -6.18
N ILE A 17 -2.92 1.81 -5.28
CA ILE A 17 -3.76 0.67 -5.64
C ILE A 17 -4.90 1.11 -6.56
N VAL A 18 -5.66 2.13 -6.16
CA VAL A 18 -6.81 2.65 -6.93
C VAL A 18 -6.36 3.14 -8.31
N ASN A 19 -5.30 3.94 -8.39
CA ASN A 19 -4.74 4.38 -9.66
C ASN A 19 -4.23 3.24 -10.53
N SER A 20 -3.83 2.10 -9.94
CA SER A 20 -3.46 0.92 -10.71
C SER A 20 -4.64 0.26 -11.43
N PHE A 21 -5.88 0.49 -10.97
CA PHE A 21 -7.08 -0.01 -11.65
C PHE A 21 -7.48 0.85 -12.85
N PHE A 22 -7.16 2.15 -12.80
CA PHE A 22 -7.41 3.07 -13.92
C PHE A 22 -6.31 3.05 -14.99
N THR A 23 -5.17 2.42 -14.71
CA THR A 23 -4.13 2.19 -15.72
C THR A 23 -4.42 0.92 -16.50
N MET A 24 -4.61 1.08 -17.82
CA MET A 24 -4.86 -0.01 -18.78
C MET A 24 -3.57 -0.71 -19.25
N GLY A 25 -2.46 -0.55 -18.53
CA GLY A 25 -1.18 -1.19 -18.86
C GLY A 25 -1.02 -2.53 -18.15
N ASP A 26 -0.67 -3.58 -18.89
CA ASP A 26 -0.46 -4.93 -18.36
C ASP A 26 0.79 -5.03 -17.48
N THR A 27 1.77 -4.16 -17.71
CA THR A 27 3.01 -4.06 -16.96
C THR A 27 3.26 -2.63 -16.48
N ARG A 28 3.85 -2.50 -15.30
CA ARG A 28 4.38 -1.24 -14.78
C ARG A 28 5.83 -1.39 -14.38
N PRO A 29 6.68 -0.39 -14.67
CA PRO A 29 8.03 -0.34 -14.12
C PRO A 29 7.96 -0.12 -12.60
N PHE A 30 8.59 -1.01 -11.86
CA PHE A 30 8.72 -0.94 -10.41
C PHE A 30 10.15 -1.32 -10.02
N PHE A 31 10.86 -0.40 -9.36
CA PHE A 31 12.30 -0.55 -9.04
C PHE A 31 13.18 -0.88 -10.27
N GLY A 32 12.84 -0.35 -11.44
CA GLY A 32 13.59 -0.59 -12.69
C GLY A 32 13.28 -1.93 -13.39
N PHE A 33 12.39 -2.75 -12.82
CA PHE A 33 11.91 -3.98 -13.44
C PHE A 33 10.47 -3.81 -13.93
N GLU A 34 10.16 -4.33 -15.12
CA GLU A 34 8.78 -4.42 -15.58
C GLU A 34 8.07 -5.54 -14.84
N MET A 35 7.10 -5.17 -14.01
CA MET A 35 6.28 -6.13 -13.29
C MET A 35 4.84 -6.11 -13.79
N ASN A 36 4.21 -7.29 -13.77
CA ASN A 36 2.80 -7.42 -14.05
C ASN A 36 1.98 -6.57 -13.07
N ILE A 37 0.95 -5.90 -13.60
CA ILE A 37 0.07 -5.02 -12.82
C ILE A 37 -0.58 -5.74 -11.62
N TRP A 38 -0.86 -7.04 -11.72
CA TRP A 38 -1.39 -7.86 -10.62
C TRP A 38 -0.36 -8.08 -9.51
N VAL A 39 0.90 -8.32 -9.86
CA VAL A 39 2.00 -8.45 -8.90
C VAL A 39 2.24 -7.12 -8.18
N TYR A 40 2.23 -6.02 -8.92
CA TYR A 40 2.29 -4.66 -8.36
C TYR A 40 1.17 -4.41 -7.33
N ARG A 41 -0.07 -4.80 -7.65
CA ARG A 41 -1.22 -4.69 -6.73
C ARG A 41 -1.05 -5.53 -5.47
N LEU A 42 -0.56 -6.77 -5.61
CA LEU A 42 -0.31 -7.67 -4.47
C LEU A 42 0.77 -7.11 -3.53
N ILE A 43 1.85 -6.53 -4.07
CA ILE A 43 2.90 -5.90 -3.26
C ILE A 43 2.32 -4.72 -2.46
N TRP A 44 1.57 -3.84 -3.12
CA TRP A 44 0.93 -2.71 -2.44
C TRP A 44 -0.13 -3.13 -1.42
N LEU A 45 -0.93 -4.17 -1.71
CA LEU A 45 -1.87 -4.77 -0.76
C LEU A 45 -1.15 -5.37 0.45
N GLY A 46 -0.02 -6.04 0.23
CA GLY A 46 0.82 -6.61 1.28
C GLY A 46 1.38 -5.51 2.19
N LEU A 47 1.97 -4.47 1.61
CA LEU A 47 2.45 -3.29 2.33
C LEU A 47 1.33 -2.61 3.12
N PHE A 48 0.17 -2.39 2.49
CA PHE A 48 -1.01 -1.83 3.13
C PHE A 48 -1.45 -2.67 4.34
N SER A 49 -1.46 -4.00 4.19
CA SER A 49 -1.84 -4.92 5.27
C SER A 49 -0.85 -4.90 6.44
N ILE A 50 0.45 -4.77 6.18
CA ILE A 50 1.49 -4.64 7.22
C ILE A 50 1.32 -3.32 7.98
N ILE A 51 1.13 -2.22 7.26
CA ILE A 51 0.90 -0.88 7.83
C ILE A 51 -0.41 -0.89 8.66
N LEU A 52 -1.48 -1.50 8.15
CA LEU A 52 -2.76 -1.67 8.85
C LEU A 52 -2.59 -2.48 10.14
N LYS A 53 -1.89 -3.62 10.09
CA LYS A 53 -1.60 -4.42 11.29
C LYS A 53 -0.79 -3.62 12.31
N GLY A 54 0.22 -2.86 11.86
CA GLY A 54 0.99 -1.95 12.70
C GLY A 54 0.13 -0.88 13.38
N TYR A 55 -0.74 -0.23 12.61
CA TYR A 55 -1.69 0.76 13.12
C TYR A 55 -2.67 0.16 14.15
N LEU A 56 -3.28 -0.98 13.84
CA LEU A 56 -4.22 -1.67 14.75
C LEU A 56 -3.54 -2.12 16.04
N LYS A 57 -2.30 -2.62 15.97
CA LYS A 57 -1.50 -3.01 17.14
C LYS A 57 -1.20 -1.79 18.03
N GLU A 58 -0.87 -0.65 17.41
CA GLU A 58 -0.64 0.60 18.13
C GLU A 58 -1.94 1.16 18.73
N SER A 59 -3.07 0.97 18.05
CA SER A 59 -4.40 1.35 18.55
C SER A 59 -4.86 0.50 19.73
N LYS A 60 -4.55 -0.81 19.73
CA LYS A 60 -4.87 -1.73 20.83
C LYS A 60 -4.06 -1.47 22.09
N LYS A 61 -2.85 -0.92 21.98
CA LYS A 61 -1.99 -0.57 23.12
C LYS A 61 -2.47 0.65 23.91
N PHE A 62 -3.46 1.37 23.39
CA PHE A 62 -4.05 2.57 23.99
C PHE A 62 -5.44 2.31 24.63
N LYS A 63 -5.88 1.05 24.70
CA LYS A 63 -7.06 0.62 25.45
C LYS A 63 -6.59 -0.20 26.65
#